data_AF-A0A7L7KP11-F1
#
_entry.id   AF-A0A7L7KP11-F1
#
_cell.length_a   1.000
_cell.length_b   1.000
_cell.length_c   1.000
_cell.angle_alpha   90.00
_cell.angle_beta   90.00
_cell.angle_gamma   90.00
#
_symmetry.space_group_name_H-M   'P 1'
#
loop_
_entity.id
_entity.type
_entity.pdbx_description
1 polymer ?
#
loop_
_entity_poly.entity_id
_entity_poly.type
_entity_poly.pdbx_seq_one_letter_code
_entity_poly.pdbx_strand_id
1 'polypeptide(L)'
;MIHIVTGTINSGKSSRLLHLYHQHQQGDGFISVKRMHYQTVHGYDLLRLRDLSTRPFVMHEKFYHDTDREIACQIGPYLFFKDVLQDIEQEIINSIKQGASPIFLDEIGLLELQHKCFAKLLQFIVKHDIEAYITVRKDLIDDVVSTFSITSYDIV
;
A
#
# COMPACT_ATOMS: atom_id res chain seq x y z
N MET A 1 -9.62 8.53 11.57
CA MET A 1 -8.37 8.37 12.36
C MET A 1 -7.34 7.58 11.55
N ILE A 2 -6.10 8.05 11.44
CA ILE A 2 -5.03 7.37 10.69
C ILE A 2 -3.92 6.90 11.63
N HIS A 3 -3.64 5.61 11.66
CA HIS A 3 -2.57 5.00 12.44
C HIS A 3 -1.34 4.77 11.55
N ILE A 4 -0.23 5.45 11.86
CA ILE A 4 0.99 5.39 11.05
C ILE A 4 1.99 4.42 11.67
N VAL A 5 2.19 3.28 11.01
CA VAL A 5 3.27 2.34 11.32
C VAL A 5 4.55 2.85 10.65
N THR A 6 5.57 3.20 11.44
CA THR A 6 6.80 3.79 10.90
C THR A 6 8.07 3.00 11.21
N GLY A 7 9.11 3.22 10.41
CA GLY A 7 10.42 2.61 10.54
C GLY A 7 11.28 2.75 9.29
N THR A 8 12.51 2.23 9.35
CA THR A 8 13.43 2.20 8.21
C THR A 8 13.06 1.10 7.21
N ILE A 9 13.80 1.00 6.10
CA ILE A 9 13.65 -0.13 5.17
C ILE A 9 13.97 -1.44 5.91
N ASN A 10 13.18 -2.49 5.66
CA ASN A 10 13.26 -3.80 6.31
C ASN A 10 13.10 -3.79 7.84
N SER A 11 12.50 -2.76 8.44
CA SER A 11 12.27 -2.69 9.89
C SER A 11 11.08 -3.52 10.40
N GLY A 12 10.44 -4.30 9.51
CA GLY A 12 9.25 -5.09 9.87
C GLY A 12 7.91 -4.36 9.81
N LYS A 13 7.82 -3.20 9.13
CA LYS A 13 6.57 -2.42 9.00
C LYS A 13 5.39 -3.26 8.47
N SER A 14 5.58 -3.98 7.37
CA SER A 14 4.54 -4.86 6.79
C SER A 14 4.15 -5.99 7.75
N SER A 15 5.10 -6.53 8.51
CA SER A 15 4.82 -7.55 9.55
C SER A 15 4.01 -6.98 10.71
N ARG A 16 4.31 -5.73 11.12
CA ARG A 16 3.53 -5.01 12.13
C ARG A 16 2.11 -4.71 11.63
N LEU A 17 1.97 -4.29 10.37
CA LEU A 17 0.68 -4.04 9.74
C LEU A 17 -0.19 -5.32 9.69
N LEU A 18 0.41 -6.44 9.28
CA LEU A 18 -0.25 -7.76 9.30
C LEU A 18 -0.64 -8.19 10.72
N HIS A 19 0.22 -7.96 11.70
CA HIS A 19 -0.10 -8.24 13.10
C HIS A 19 -1.31 -7.44 13.59
N LEU A 20 -1.36 -6.14 13.27
CA LEU A 20 -2.48 -5.27 13.61
C LEU A 20 -3.78 -5.80 12.96
N TYR A 21 -3.75 -6.16 11.68
CA TYR A 21 -4.89 -6.79 11.02
C TYR A 21 -5.39 -8.04 11.78
N HIS A 22 -4.49 -8.93 12.19
CA HIS A 22 -4.85 -10.12 12.98
C HIS A 22 -5.37 -9.80 14.39
N GLN A 23 -4.95 -8.69 15.00
CA GLN A 23 -5.49 -8.25 16.29
C GLN A 23 -6.92 -7.71 16.15
N HIS A 24 -7.20 -6.93 15.10
CA HIS A 24 -8.53 -6.39 14.85
C HIS A 24 -9.52 -7.45 14.34
N GLN A 25 -9.05 -8.45 13.60
CA GLN A 25 -9.88 -9.50 12.97
C GLN A 25 -11.01 -8.95 12.08
N GLN A 26 -10.85 -7.74 11.57
CA GLN A 26 -11.82 -7.05 10.71
C GLN A 26 -11.11 -6.11 9.75
N GLY A 27 -11.87 -5.53 8.81
CA GLY A 27 -11.36 -4.59 7.82
C GLY A 27 -10.99 -5.22 6.50
N ASP A 28 -10.17 -4.52 5.72
CA ASP A 28 -9.60 -4.98 4.45
C ASP A 28 -8.34 -4.17 4.14
N GLY A 29 -7.60 -4.56 3.12
CA GLY A 29 -6.39 -3.86 2.75
C GLY A 29 -5.38 -4.79 2.10
N PHE A 30 -4.19 -4.24 1.89
CA PHE A 30 -3.13 -4.94 1.20
C PHE A 30 -1.80 -4.74 1.91
N ILE A 31 -0.97 -5.78 1.86
CA ILE A 31 0.45 -5.71 2.21
C ILE A 31 1.31 -6.09 1.01
N SER A 32 2.50 -5.50 0.93
CA SER A 32 3.45 -5.80 -0.14
C SER A 32 4.37 -6.95 0.28
N VAL A 33 4.24 -8.10 -0.38
CA VAL A 33 5.06 -9.29 -0.14
C VAL A 33 6.22 -9.30 -1.11
N LYS A 34 7.44 -9.24 -0.56
CA LYS A 34 8.67 -9.27 -1.37
C LYS A 34 8.85 -10.64 -2.04
N ARG A 35 8.91 -10.65 -3.37
CA ARG A 35 9.19 -11.84 -4.17
C ARG A 35 10.68 -11.90 -4.50
N MET A 36 11.35 -12.94 -3.99
CA MET A 36 12.77 -13.19 -4.18
C MET A 36 12.98 -14.28 -5.24
N HIS A 37 13.97 -14.08 -6.12
CA HIS A 37 14.53 -15.13 -6.96
C HIS A 37 16.02 -15.25 -6.62
N TYR A 38 16.38 -16.32 -5.90
CA TYR A 38 17.66 -16.46 -5.20
C TYR A 38 17.95 -15.23 -4.31
N GLN A 39 19.09 -14.56 -4.52
CA GLN A 39 19.51 -13.39 -3.75
C GLN A 39 18.98 -12.06 -4.31
N THR A 40 18.10 -12.13 -5.32
CA THR A 40 17.65 -10.95 -6.07
C THR A 40 16.18 -10.69 -5.84
N VAL A 41 15.83 -9.42 -5.56
CA VAL A 41 14.43 -8.98 -5.54
C VAL A 41 13.89 -9.04 -6.97
N HIS A 42 12.93 -9.93 -7.18
CA HIS A 42 12.24 -10.09 -8.45
C HIS A 42 11.12 -9.05 -8.60
N GLY A 43 10.42 -8.79 -7.50
CA GLY A 43 9.34 -7.83 -7.46
C GLY A 43 8.58 -7.89 -6.13
N TYR A 44 7.37 -7.35 -6.13
CA TYR A 44 6.47 -7.39 -4.98
C TYR A 44 5.08 -7.80 -5.43
N ASP A 45 4.50 -8.73 -4.69
CA ASP A 45 3.12 -9.15 -4.87
C ASP A 45 2.26 -8.42 -3.82
N LEU A 46 1.06 -7.98 -4.19
CA LEU A 46 0.10 -7.47 -3.22
C LEU A 46 -0.73 -8.63 -2.70
N LEU A 47 -0.69 -8.83 -1.39
CA LEU A 47 -1.53 -9.77 -0.66
C LEU A 47 -2.73 -9.01 -0.08
N ARG A 48 -3.94 -9.38 -0.49
CA ARG A 48 -5.16 -8.87 0.13
C ARG A 48 -5.37 -9.55 1.47
N LEU A 49 -5.61 -8.76 2.51
CA LEU A 49 -5.70 -9.30 3.88
C LEU A 49 -7.00 -10.09 4.11
N ARG A 50 -8.10 -9.67 3.48
CA ARG A 50 -9.42 -10.29 3.68
C ARG A 50 -9.55 -11.72 3.17
N ASP A 51 -9.06 -11.98 1.96
CA ASP A 51 -9.25 -13.26 1.26
C ASP A 51 -7.93 -13.98 0.95
N LEU A 52 -6.80 -13.37 1.32
CA LEU A 52 -5.45 -13.88 1.09
C LEU A 52 -5.09 -14.06 -0.39
N SER A 53 -5.85 -13.43 -1.29
CA SER A 53 -5.51 -13.41 -2.71
C SER A 53 -4.23 -12.60 -2.94
N THR A 54 -3.39 -13.10 -3.85
CA THR A 54 -2.11 -12.48 -4.20
C THR A 54 -2.07 -12.13 -5.68
N ARG A 55 -1.57 -10.94 -6.01
CA ARG A 55 -1.33 -10.52 -7.40
C ARG A 55 0.06 -9.90 -7.56
N PRO A 56 0.82 -10.24 -8.61
CA PRO A 56 2.05 -9.53 -8.93
C PRO A 56 1.74 -8.07 -9.23
N PHE A 57 2.32 -7.14 -8.48
CA PHE A 57 2.04 -5.71 -8.59
C PHE A 57 3.24 -4.92 -9.09
N VAL A 58 4.42 -5.26 -8.56
CA VAL A 58 5.67 -4.60 -8.88
C VAL A 58 6.63 -5.61 -9.47
N MET A 59 7.31 -5.23 -10.54
CA MET A 59 8.36 -6.02 -11.16
C MET A 59 9.65 -5.21 -11.27
N HIS A 60 10.78 -5.84 -10.98
CA HIS A 60 12.06 -5.23 -11.31
C HIS A 60 12.28 -5.27 -12.83
N GLU A 61 12.65 -4.13 -13.42
CA GLU A 61 12.77 -3.95 -14.88
C GLU A 61 13.64 -4.99 -15.58
N LYS A 62 14.69 -5.51 -14.94
CA LYS A 62 15.58 -6.55 -15.49
C LYS A 62 14.89 -7.90 -15.74
N PHE A 63 13.77 -8.14 -15.07
CA PHE A 63 12.97 -9.37 -15.22
C PHE A 63 11.66 -9.10 -15.98
N TYR A 64 11.47 -7.87 -16.44
CA TYR A 64 10.29 -7.50 -17.19
C TYR A 64 10.53 -7.73 -18.69
N HIS A 65 9.77 -8.67 -19.25
CA HIS A 65 9.89 -9.07 -20.66
C HIS A 65 8.59 -8.88 -21.44
N ASP A 66 7.49 -8.58 -20.75
CA ASP A 66 6.18 -8.35 -21.35
C ASP A 66 6.07 -6.89 -21.74
N THR A 67 6.15 -6.56 -23.02
CA THR A 67 6.06 -5.16 -23.48
C THR A 67 4.63 -4.65 -23.62
N ASP A 68 3.64 -5.54 -23.55
CA ASP A 68 2.24 -5.21 -23.82
C ASP A 68 1.49 -4.79 -22.55
N ARG A 69 2.01 -5.15 -21.37
CA ARG A 69 1.42 -4.74 -20.11
C ARG A 69 1.74 -3.28 -19.78
N GLU A 70 0.70 -2.52 -19.43
CA GLU A 70 0.84 -1.10 -19.12
C GLU A 70 1.47 -0.85 -17.75
N ILE A 71 2.45 0.05 -17.71
CA ILE A 71 3.10 0.50 -16.48
C ILE A 71 2.48 1.83 -16.03
N ALA A 72 1.96 1.87 -14.80
CA ALA A 72 1.39 3.09 -14.22
C ALA A 72 2.48 4.09 -13.82
N CYS A 73 3.56 3.59 -13.21
CA CYS A 73 4.70 4.40 -12.80
C CYS A 73 5.93 3.53 -12.50
N GLN A 74 7.04 4.20 -12.23
CA GLN A 74 8.33 3.58 -11.89
C GLN A 74 8.99 4.33 -10.72
N ILE A 75 9.61 3.58 -9.80
CA ILE A 75 10.52 4.12 -8.80
C ILE A 75 11.81 3.30 -8.76
N GLY A 76 12.95 3.94 -9.04
CA GLY A 76 14.19 3.22 -9.28
C GLY A 76 14.00 2.14 -10.36
N PRO A 77 14.43 0.88 -10.13
CA PRO A 77 14.29 -0.18 -11.12
C PRO A 77 12.93 -0.92 -11.06
N TYR A 78 11.96 -0.40 -10.30
CA TYR A 78 10.69 -1.10 -10.04
C TYR A 78 9.54 -0.49 -10.82
N LEU A 79 8.90 -1.32 -11.65
CA LEU A 79 7.76 -1.00 -12.52
C LEU A 79 6.45 -1.44 -11.85
N PHE A 80 5.46 -0.55 -11.82
CA PHE A 80 4.16 -0.78 -11.19
C PHE A 80 3.10 -1.05 -12.24
N PHE A 81 2.40 -2.18 -12.12
CA PHE A 81 1.39 -2.59 -13.09
C PHE A 81 0.08 -1.81 -12.93
N LYS A 82 -0.38 -1.21 -14.04
CA LYS A 82 -1.53 -0.28 -14.03
C LYS A 82 -2.86 -0.98 -13.80
N ASP A 83 -3.05 -2.15 -14.42
CA ASP A 83 -4.24 -2.99 -14.27
C ASP A 83 -4.45 -3.36 -12.79
N VAL A 84 -3.39 -3.82 -12.12
CA VAL A 84 -3.45 -4.23 -10.71
C VAL A 84 -3.77 -3.07 -9.79
N LEU A 85 -3.20 -1.89 -10.05
CA LEU A 85 -3.50 -0.69 -9.26
C LEU A 85 -4.98 -0.32 -9.34
N GLN A 86 -5.55 -0.33 -10.55
CA GLN A 86 -6.94 0.03 -10.80
C GLN A 86 -7.91 -0.95 -10.15
N ASP A 87 -7.63 -2.26 -10.28
CA ASP A 87 -8.45 -3.30 -9.67
C ASP A 87 -8.47 -3.18 -8.14
N ILE A 88 -7.31 -2.95 -7.53
CA ILE A 88 -7.17 -2.86 -6.08
C ILE A 88 -7.87 -1.62 -5.52
N GLU A 89 -7.72 -0.47 -6.19
CA GLU A 89 -8.42 0.75 -5.80
C GLU A 89 -9.94 0.52 -5.82
N GLN A 90 -10.47 -0.11 -6.87
CA GLN A 90 -11.89 -0.47 -6.97
C GLN A 90 -12.33 -1.44 -5.87
N GLU A 91 -11.56 -2.50 -5.61
CA GLU A 91 -11.88 -3.52 -4.61
C GLU A 91 -11.94 -2.95 -3.19
N ILE A 92 -10.98 -2.09 -2.81
CA ILE A 92 -11.01 -1.46 -1.49
C ILE A 92 -12.16 -0.47 -1.39
N ILE A 93 -12.39 0.36 -2.40
CA ILE A 93 -13.54 1.29 -2.41
C ILE A 93 -14.86 0.52 -2.25
N ASN A 94 -15.02 -0.60 -2.95
CA ASN A 94 -16.22 -1.43 -2.81
C ASN A 94 -16.32 -2.07 -1.42
N SER A 95 -15.20 -2.50 -0.86
CA SER A 95 -15.16 -3.07 0.50
C SER A 95 -15.53 -2.02 1.55
N ILE A 96 -15.02 -0.79 1.42
CA ILE A 96 -15.40 0.35 2.27
C ILE A 96 -16.90 0.61 2.17
N LYS A 97 -17.47 0.64 0.95
CA LYS A 97 -18.92 0.83 0.75
C LYS A 97 -19.76 -0.28 1.39
N GLN A 98 -19.18 -1.47 1.56
CA GLN A 98 -19.79 -2.61 2.26
C GLN A 98 -19.52 -2.59 3.79
N GLY A 99 -18.89 -1.53 4.31
CA GLY A 99 -18.62 -1.35 5.73
C GLY A 99 -17.25 -1.84 6.21
N ALA A 100 -16.29 -2.08 5.30
CA ALA A 100 -14.93 -2.43 5.69
C ALA A 100 -14.25 -1.27 6.43
N SER A 101 -13.89 -1.50 7.68
CA SER A 101 -13.01 -0.64 8.48
C SER A 101 -12.34 -1.49 9.56
N PRO A 102 -11.05 -1.27 9.88
CA PRO A 102 -10.15 -0.29 9.27
C PRO A 102 -9.56 -0.76 7.91
N ILE A 103 -8.93 0.16 7.19
CA ILE A 103 -8.23 -0.12 5.92
C ILE A 103 -6.73 -0.16 6.12
N PHE A 104 -6.06 -1.21 5.63
CA PHE A 104 -4.63 -1.41 5.78
C PHE A 104 -3.91 -1.14 4.45
N LEU A 105 -3.01 -0.15 4.41
CA LEU A 105 -2.22 0.17 3.22
C LEU A 105 -0.72 0.15 3.53
N ASP A 106 0.03 -0.64 2.77
CA ASP A 106 1.47 -0.76 2.94
C ASP A 106 2.25 0.13 1.95
N GLU A 107 3.41 0.62 2.39
CA GLU A 107 4.40 1.39 1.65
C GLU A 107 3.88 2.72 1.06
N ILE A 108 3.09 3.48 1.83
CA ILE A 108 2.73 4.87 1.49
C ILE A 108 4.00 5.74 1.55
N GLY A 109 4.35 6.37 0.43
CA GLY A 109 5.56 7.18 0.36
C GLY A 109 5.66 8.06 -0.87
N LEU A 110 6.84 8.08 -1.49
CA LEU A 110 7.20 9.03 -2.56
C LEU A 110 6.25 8.99 -3.77
N LEU A 111 5.71 7.82 -4.11
CA LEU A 111 4.78 7.71 -5.23
C LEU A 111 3.43 8.37 -4.89
N GLU A 112 2.92 8.10 -3.68
CA GLU A 112 1.67 8.68 -3.20
C GLU A 112 1.77 10.20 -3.04
N LEU A 113 2.90 10.70 -2.55
CA LEU A 113 3.22 12.14 -2.48
C LEU A 113 3.21 12.82 -3.86
N GLN A 114 3.48 12.06 -4.93
CA GLN A 114 3.39 12.52 -6.32
C GLN A 114 2.02 12.29 -6.96
N HIS A 115 0.99 12.00 -6.17
CA HIS A 115 -0.37 11.64 -6.63
C HIS A 115 -0.43 10.40 -7.53
N LYS A 116 0.51 9.46 -7.36
CA LYS A 116 0.54 8.16 -8.05
C LYS A 116 0.11 7.03 -7.11
N CYS A 117 0.01 5.82 -7.65
CA CYS A 117 -0.34 4.60 -6.91
C CYS A 117 -1.54 4.81 -5.98
N PHE A 118 -1.37 4.60 -4.67
CA PHE A 118 -2.48 4.60 -3.72
C PHE A 118 -2.92 6.00 -3.28
N ALA A 119 -2.41 7.08 -3.90
CA ALA A 119 -2.74 8.44 -3.51
C ALA A 119 -4.25 8.71 -3.53
N LYS A 120 -4.95 8.29 -4.60
CA LYS A 120 -6.40 8.49 -4.71
C LYS A 120 -7.17 7.73 -3.64
N LEU A 121 -6.75 6.50 -3.37
CA LEU A 121 -7.33 5.67 -2.32
C LEU A 121 -7.12 6.29 -0.93
N LEU A 122 -5.91 6.78 -0.64
CA LEU A 122 -5.61 7.45 0.63
C LEU A 122 -6.41 8.75 0.79
N GLN A 123 -6.52 9.56 -0.28
CA GLN A 123 -7.37 10.75 -0.28
C GLN A 123 -8.83 10.40 0.01
N PHE A 124 -9.33 9.32 -0.60
CA PHE A 124 -10.68 8.83 -0.35
C PHE A 124 -10.86 8.43 1.12
N ILE A 125 -9.94 7.64 1.68
CA ILE A 125 -9.96 7.21 3.08
C ILE A 125 -10.01 8.43 4.03
N VAL A 126 -9.10 9.40 3.83
CA VAL A 126 -9.01 10.60 4.68
C VAL A 126 -10.26 11.47 4.54
N LYS A 127 -10.73 11.71 3.30
CA LYS A 127 -11.91 12.54 3.04
C LYS A 127 -13.18 11.98 3.67
N HIS A 128 -13.29 10.67 3.77
CA HIS A 128 -14.46 9.98 4.31
C HIS A 128 -14.30 9.56 5.78
N ASP A 129 -13.24 10.02 6.46
CA ASP A 129 -12.89 9.69 7.86
C ASP A 129 -12.94 8.19 8.17
N ILE A 130 -12.39 7.39 7.24
CA ILE A 130 -12.30 5.94 7.41
C ILE A 130 -11.06 5.65 8.24
N GLU A 131 -11.20 4.78 9.25
CA GLU A 131 -10.06 4.34 10.05
C GLU A 131 -9.07 3.56 9.15
N ALA A 132 -7.79 3.89 9.22
CA ALA A 132 -6.78 3.21 8.42
C ALA A 132 -5.45 3.06 9.16
N TYR A 133 -4.78 1.96 8.85
CA TYR A 133 -3.41 1.69 9.25
C TYR A 133 -2.54 1.77 8.02
N ILE A 134 -1.58 2.69 8.02
CA ILE A 134 -0.68 2.90 6.88
C ILE A 134 0.77 2.73 7.32
N THR A 135 1.59 2.14 6.46
CA THR A 135 3.05 2.17 6.68
C THR A 135 3.68 3.36 5.94
N VAL A 136 4.49 4.14 6.65
CA VAL A 136 5.17 5.32 6.11
C VAL A 136 6.60 5.34 6.63
N ARG A 137 7.58 5.65 5.76
CA ARG A 137 8.96 5.85 6.22
C ARG A 137 9.03 7.05 7.15
N LYS A 138 9.84 6.96 8.20
CA LYS A 138 9.92 8.00 9.24
C LYS A 138 10.21 9.40 8.69
N ASP A 139 11.04 9.48 7.66
CA ASP A 139 11.44 10.72 6.99
C ASP A 139 10.35 11.32 6.09
N LEU A 140 9.25 10.61 5.83
CA LEU A 140 8.15 11.05 4.95
C LEU A 140 6.84 11.33 5.71
N ILE A 141 6.80 11.17 7.04
CA ILE A 141 5.55 11.31 7.82
C ILE A 141 4.97 12.71 7.64
N ASP A 142 5.78 13.75 7.86
CA ASP A 142 5.30 15.14 7.80
C ASP A 142 4.82 15.51 6.39
N ASP A 143 5.50 15.03 5.35
CA ASP A 143 5.11 15.21 3.96
C ASP A 143 3.77 14.51 3.66
N VAL A 144 3.57 13.29 4.16
CA VAL A 144 2.31 12.53 3.97
C VAL A 144 1.17 13.23 4.71
N VAL A 145 1.37 13.60 5.97
CA VAL A 145 0.36 14.28 6.78
C VAL A 145 -0.08 15.59 6.12
N SER A 146 0.88 16.40 5.67
CA SER A 146 0.59 17.68 5.01
C SER A 146 -0.06 17.49 3.63
N THR A 147 0.48 16.62 2.78
CA THR A 147 -0.03 16.39 1.41
C THR A 147 -1.46 15.87 1.40
N PHE A 148 -1.80 14.98 2.32
CA PHE A 148 -3.13 14.37 2.41
C PHE A 148 -4.05 15.09 3.41
N SER A 149 -3.59 16.18 4.04
CA SER A 149 -4.35 16.95 5.03
C SER A 149 -4.89 16.09 6.17
N ILE A 150 -4.06 15.18 6.69
CA ILE A 150 -4.43 14.27 7.77
C ILE A 150 -4.45 15.05 9.09
N THR A 151 -5.65 15.30 9.62
CA THR A 151 -5.82 16.10 10.85
C THR A 151 -5.79 15.29 12.14
N SER A 152 -6.01 13.98 12.05
CA SER A 152 -6.09 13.08 13.20
C SER A 152 -5.28 11.80 12.93
N TYR A 153 -4.11 11.70 13.56
CA TYR A 153 -3.22 10.56 13.43
C TYR A 153 -2.41 10.30 14.70
N ASP A 154 -1.91 9.09 14.82
CA ASP A 154 -0.91 8.65 15.80
C ASP A 154 0.14 7.74 15.13
N ILE A 155 1.21 7.46 15.87
CA ILE A 155 2.31 6.59 15.41
C ILE A 155 2.29 5.33 16.27
N VAL A 156 2.27 4.15 15.63
CA VAL A 156 2.00 2.83 16.26
C VAL A 156 2.98 1.71 15.92
#